data_AF-A0A225DX87-F1
#
_entry.id   AF-A0A225DX87-F1
#
_cell.length_a   1.000
_cell.length_b   1.000
_cell.length_c   1.000
_cell.angle_alpha   90.00
_cell.angle_beta   90.00
_cell.angle_gamma   90.00
#
_symmetry.space_group_name_H-M   'P 1'
#
loop_
_entity.id
_entity.type
_entity.pdbx_description
1 polymer ?
#
loop_
_entity_poly.entity_id
_entity_poly.type
_entity_poly.pdbx_seq_one_letter_code
_entity_poly.pdbx_strand_id
1 'polypeptide(L)'
;MSPSTKMDDADRLFSQGRANPEKFGWPIRSSAGERPDPERIGEAARLLGRPAFLVDADGYECEIIGAATNASGDIAYVESRTKDVGFNQYGANQRHIDVSIRIHLAGKSGPHRSAEIESYNPFFGCDIRFFEWKDRTVVLIYREKHDTYACRFGDIWPPRFVEIEDDWVLNGNILGYVGYKEKVVRRLSFPELDVLDPISAAEAIRISLLPQNRRAT
;
A
#
# COMPACT_ATOMS: atom_id res chain seq x y z
N MET A 1 -24.58 -2.39 45.57
CA MET A 1 -24.63 -1.50 44.39
C MET A 1 -23.20 -1.22 43.97
N SER A 2 -22.76 -1.83 42.87
CA SER A 2 -21.42 -1.64 42.32
C SER A 2 -21.32 -0.27 41.66
N PRO A 3 -20.26 0.52 41.87
CA PRO A 3 -20.05 1.73 41.10
C PRO A 3 -19.56 1.34 39.70
N SER A 4 -20.31 1.85 38.73
CA SER A 4 -20.03 1.85 37.30
C SER A 4 -18.62 2.37 36.98
N THR A 5 -18.00 1.68 36.04
CA THR A 5 -16.75 1.95 35.32
C THR A 5 -16.50 3.44 35.04
N LYS A 6 -15.34 3.96 35.45
CA LYS A 6 -14.68 5.03 34.71
C LYS A 6 -13.57 4.38 33.89
N MET A 7 -13.81 4.37 32.58
CA MET A 7 -12.82 4.03 31.57
C MET A 7 -11.56 4.85 31.81
N ASP A 8 -10.42 4.18 31.86
CA ASP A 8 -9.12 4.75 32.17
C ASP A 8 -8.66 5.70 31.04
N ASP A 9 -8.05 6.83 31.39
CA ASP A 9 -7.65 7.91 30.47
C ASP A 9 -6.52 7.49 29.49
N ALA A 10 -6.06 6.23 29.55
CA ALA A 10 -5.11 5.62 28.62
C ALA A 10 -5.69 5.39 27.20
N ASP A 11 -7.02 5.36 27.04
CA ASP A 11 -7.69 5.18 25.74
C ASP A 11 -7.79 6.48 24.89
N ARG A 12 -7.17 7.58 25.34
CA ARG A 12 -7.16 8.89 24.63
C ARG A 12 -5.88 9.20 23.85
N LEU A 13 -4.89 8.29 23.86
CA LEU A 13 -3.52 8.53 23.38
C LEU A 13 -3.35 8.70 21.85
N PHE A 14 -4.41 8.62 21.05
CA PHE A 14 -4.32 8.72 19.58
C PHE A 14 -4.86 10.02 18.98
N SER A 15 -5.22 11.02 19.81
CA SER A 15 -5.98 12.19 19.36
C SER A 15 -5.16 13.46 19.07
N GLN A 16 -3.86 13.50 19.35
CA GLN A 16 -3.07 14.75 19.26
C GLN A 16 -1.94 14.75 18.23
N GLY A 17 -2.11 14.02 17.13
CA GLY A 17 -1.17 14.17 16.02
C GLY A 17 -1.17 15.62 15.50
N ARG A 18 -0.01 16.30 15.51
CA ARG A 18 0.09 17.67 14.96
C ARG A 18 0.30 17.59 13.46
N ALA A 19 -0.35 18.47 12.70
CA ALA A 19 0.00 18.66 11.29
C ALA A 19 1.40 19.28 11.20
N ASN A 20 2.33 18.63 10.49
CA ASN A 20 3.66 19.17 10.20
C ASN A 20 3.70 19.70 8.76
N PRO A 21 3.80 21.02 8.53
CA PRO A 21 3.89 21.58 7.19
C PRO A 21 5.26 21.35 6.52
N GLU A 22 6.29 20.95 7.27
CA GLU A 22 7.69 20.89 6.79
C GLU A 22 8.15 19.49 6.31
N LYS A 23 7.22 18.52 6.17
CA LYS A 23 7.41 17.13 5.66
C LYS A 23 8.86 16.63 5.56
N PHE A 24 9.25 15.68 6.40
CA PHE A 24 10.47 14.90 6.19
C PHE A 24 10.28 13.89 5.07
N GLY A 25 10.84 14.18 3.90
CA GLY A 25 10.94 13.22 2.80
C GLY A 25 10.78 13.84 1.42
N TRP A 26 11.33 13.16 0.42
CA TRP A 26 11.06 13.49 -0.97
C TRP A 26 9.71 12.90 -1.35
N PRO A 27 8.79 13.63 -1.99
CA PRO A 27 7.59 13.04 -2.58
C PRO A 27 8.02 12.23 -3.81
N ILE A 28 8.59 11.04 -3.61
CA ILE A 28 8.99 10.15 -4.70
C ILE A 28 7.73 9.40 -5.14
N ARG A 29 6.93 10.07 -5.97
CA ARG A 29 5.81 9.47 -6.71
C ARG A 29 6.21 9.44 -8.19
N SER A 30 6.65 8.29 -8.71
CA SER A 30 7.09 8.13 -10.10
C SER A 30 6.23 7.09 -10.79
N SER A 31 5.31 7.47 -11.68
CA SER A 31 4.20 6.61 -12.15
C SER A 31 4.46 5.70 -13.37
N ALA A 32 4.12 4.41 -13.23
CA ALA A 32 3.65 3.51 -14.29
C ALA A 32 2.44 2.72 -13.73
N GLY A 33 1.28 3.41 -13.74
CA GLY A 33 0.00 3.09 -13.07
C GLY A 33 -0.72 4.39 -12.72
N GLU A 34 -2.03 4.37 -12.43
CA GLU A 34 -2.71 5.58 -11.95
C GLU A 34 -2.17 5.96 -10.56
N ARG A 35 -1.92 7.25 -10.34
CA ARG A 35 -1.52 7.74 -9.01
C ARG A 35 -2.64 7.40 -8.01
N PRO A 36 -2.31 7.11 -6.74
CA PRO A 36 -3.33 6.87 -5.74
C PRO A 36 -4.27 8.08 -5.66
N ASP A 37 -5.56 7.79 -5.72
CA ASP A 37 -6.63 8.78 -5.75
C ASP A 37 -6.62 9.61 -4.46
N PRO A 38 -6.32 10.93 -4.54
CA PRO A 38 -6.32 11.80 -3.37
C PRO A 38 -7.68 11.85 -2.66
N GLU A 39 -8.79 11.68 -3.38
CA GLU A 39 -10.13 11.67 -2.77
C GLU A 39 -10.32 10.44 -1.88
N ARG A 40 -9.83 9.26 -2.31
CA ARG A 40 -9.84 8.04 -1.49
C ARG A 40 -8.99 8.17 -0.22
N ILE A 41 -7.83 8.82 -0.32
CA ILE A 41 -6.98 9.10 0.85
C ILE A 41 -7.70 10.04 1.82
N GLY A 42 -8.31 11.12 1.31
CA GLY A 42 -9.07 12.07 2.11
C GLY A 42 -10.28 11.42 2.80
N GLU A 43 -11.00 10.56 2.09
CA GLU A 43 -12.12 9.81 2.64
C GLU A 43 -11.68 8.83 3.73
N ALA A 44 -10.60 8.08 3.52
CA ALA A 44 -10.04 7.21 4.54
C ALA A 44 -9.61 7.98 5.79
N ALA A 45 -8.95 9.14 5.63
CA ALA A 45 -8.60 10.03 6.72
C ALA A 45 -9.85 10.49 7.51
N ARG A 46 -10.89 10.93 6.80
CA ARG A 46 -12.18 11.33 7.40
C ARG A 46 -12.82 10.19 8.19
N LEU A 47 -12.85 8.98 7.63
CA LEU A 47 -13.42 7.81 8.29
C LEU A 47 -12.60 7.35 9.51
N LEU A 48 -11.27 7.52 9.46
CA LEU A 48 -10.37 7.26 10.60
C LEU A 48 -10.43 8.35 11.67
N GLY A 49 -11.12 9.48 11.42
CA GLY A 49 -11.21 10.59 12.37
C GLY A 49 -9.88 11.32 12.59
N ARG A 50 -8.96 11.28 11.62
CA ARG A 50 -7.64 11.90 11.71
C ARG A 50 -7.22 12.50 10.36
N PRO A 51 -6.30 13.48 10.31
CA PRO A 51 -5.76 13.95 9.04
C PRO A 51 -4.95 12.85 8.33
N ALA A 52 -4.87 12.92 7.00
CA ALA A 52 -4.08 11.99 6.19
C ALA A 52 -2.58 12.03 6.52
N PHE A 53 -2.12 13.13 7.11
CA PHE A 53 -0.76 13.32 7.59
C PHE A 53 -0.80 13.84 9.03
N LEU A 54 0.00 13.23 9.92
CA LEU A 54 0.19 13.69 11.29
C LEU A 54 1.58 13.34 11.81
N VAL A 55 2.01 13.98 12.89
CA VAL A 55 3.14 13.52 13.70
C VAL A 55 2.61 12.86 14.97
N ASP A 56 2.93 11.59 15.19
CA ASP A 56 2.46 10.85 16.37
C ASP A 56 3.21 11.24 17.66
N ALA A 57 2.81 10.65 18.79
CA ALA A 57 3.39 10.95 20.11
C ALA A 57 4.88 10.56 20.22
N ASP A 58 5.32 9.60 19.40
CA ASP A 58 6.71 9.16 19.32
C ASP A 58 7.53 10.03 18.36
N GLY A 59 6.91 10.98 17.67
CA GLY A 59 7.55 11.89 16.73
C GLY A 59 7.72 11.31 15.33
N TYR A 60 6.99 10.26 14.95
CA TYR A 60 6.95 9.79 13.57
C TYR A 60 5.97 10.62 12.76
N GLU A 61 6.40 11.05 11.58
CA GLU A 61 5.51 11.51 10.52
C GLU A 61 4.77 10.30 9.93
N CYS A 62 3.46 10.29 10.05
CA CYS A 62 2.57 9.24 9.59
C CYS A 62 1.72 9.77 8.42
N GLU A 63 1.94 9.27 7.22
CA GLU A 63 1.21 9.64 6.00
C GLU A 63 0.41 8.46 5.44
N ILE A 64 -0.88 8.65 5.18
CA ILE A 64 -1.67 7.72 4.36
C ILE A 64 -1.27 7.93 2.90
N ILE A 65 -0.55 6.95 2.33
CA ILE A 65 0.00 7.03 0.98
C ILE A 65 -0.86 6.31 -0.08
N GLY A 66 -1.88 5.57 0.36
CA GLY A 66 -2.91 4.98 -0.47
C GLY A 66 -4.07 4.48 0.36
N ALA A 67 -5.28 4.46 -0.20
CA ALA A 67 -6.46 3.92 0.48
C ALA A 67 -7.51 3.37 -0.48
N ALA A 68 -8.31 2.44 0.03
CA ALA A 68 -9.49 1.89 -0.60
C ALA A 68 -10.58 1.65 0.44
N THR A 69 -11.82 2.01 0.11
CA THR A 69 -12.99 1.79 0.98
C THR A 69 -14.01 0.89 0.26
N ASN A 70 -14.76 0.10 1.02
CA ASN A 70 -15.88 -0.67 0.48
C ASN A 70 -17.22 0.01 0.81
N ALA A 71 -18.32 -0.48 0.22
CA ALA A 71 -19.66 0.06 0.44
C ALA A 71 -20.14 -0.06 1.90
N SER A 72 -19.62 -1.02 2.66
CA SER A 72 -19.92 -1.19 4.09
C SER A 72 -19.25 -0.12 4.97
N GLY A 73 -18.24 0.58 4.43
CA GLY A 73 -17.43 1.56 5.12
C GLY A 73 -16.21 0.96 5.83
N ASP A 74 -15.80 -0.26 5.46
CA ASP A 74 -14.49 -0.77 5.85
C ASP A 74 -13.40 -0.09 5.02
N ILE A 75 -12.24 0.08 5.63
CA ILE A 75 -11.12 0.85 5.12
C ILE A 75 -9.91 -0.05 5.04
N ALA A 76 -9.27 -0.06 3.88
CA ALA A 76 -7.92 -0.52 3.71
C ALA A 76 -7.04 0.68 3.38
N TYR A 77 -5.89 0.82 4.04
CA TYR A 77 -4.97 1.92 3.76
C TYR A 77 -3.52 1.50 3.93
N VAL A 78 -2.62 2.19 3.23
CA VAL A 78 -1.18 2.07 3.41
C VAL A 78 -0.69 3.32 4.13
N GLU A 79 0.07 3.12 5.21
CA GLU A 79 0.69 4.19 5.98
C GLU A 79 2.21 4.10 5.86
N SER A 80 2.85 5.23 5.58
CA SER A 80 4.28 5.43 5.77
C SER A 80 4.50 6.12 7.11
N ARG A 81 5.37 5.56 7.95
CA ARG A 81 5.85 6.18 9.18
C ARG A 81 7.33 6.48 9.03
N THR A 82 7.70 7.75 9.21
CA THR A 82 9.06 8.23 9.01
C THR A 82 9.51 9.04 10.22
N LYS A 83 10.72 8.79 10.72
CA LYS A 83 11.31 9.59 11.80
C LYS A 83 12.80 9.76 11.59
N ASP A 84 13.28 10.97 11.76
CA ASP A 84 14.71 11.22 11.87
C ASP A 84 15.19 10.89 13.28
N VAL A 85 16.05 9.87 13.40
CA VAL A 85 16.55 9.37 14.69
C VAL A 85 17.95 9.90 15.00
N GLY A 86 18.46 10.85 14.21
CA GLY A 86 19.69 11.58 14.50
C GLY A 86 20.84 11.30 13.54
N PHE A 87 22.06 11.59 14.00
CA PHE A 87 23.27 11.52 13.17
C PHE A 87 23.66 10.08 12.83
N ASN A 88 23.99 9.84 11.56
CA ASN A 88 24.61 8.61 11.09
C ASN A 88 25.60 8.93 9.98
N GLN A 89 26.88 8.64 10.20
CA GLN A 89 27.95 8.93 9.25
C GLN A 89 27.77 8.26 7.87
N TYR A 90 27.01 7.17 7.80
CA TYR A 90 26.70 6.43 6.57
C TYR A 90 25.30 6.72 6.02
N GLY A 91 24.52 7.55 6.71
CA GLY A 91 23.16 7.89 6.34
C GLY A 91 23.07 8.95 5.24
N ALA A 92 21.92 9.05 4.57
CA ALA A 92 21.67 10.12 3.62
C ALA A 92 21.77 11.47 4.33
N ASN A 93 22.59 12.38 3.80
CA ASN A 93 22.90 13.67 4.44
C ASN A 93 23.39 13.55 5.89
N GLN A 94 24.08 12.44 6.22
CA GLN A 94 24.55 12.12 7.58
C GLN A 94 23.42 11.95 8.62
N ARG A 95 22.21 11.59 8.18
CA ARG A 95 21.04 11.36 9.04
C ARG A 95 20.58 9.91 8.96
N HIS A 96 20.15 9.36 10.09
CA HIS A 96 19.45 8.08 10.13
C HIS A 96 17.95 8.37 10.09
N ILE A 97 17.30 7.94 9.01
CA ILE A 97 15.86 8.04 8.88
C ILE A 97 15.29 6.65 9.06
N ASP A 98 14.52 6.47 10.13
CA ASP A 98 13.73 5.28 10.35
C ASP A 98 12.45 5.36 9.52
N VAL A 99 12.18 4.32 8.74
CA VAL A 99 11.03 4.26 7.83
C VAL A 99 10.37 2.89 7.97
N SER A 100 9.06 2.88 8.22
CA SER A 100 8.24 1.68 8.13
C SER A 100 7.01 1.95 7.27
N ILE A 101 6.61 0.98 6.47
CA ILE A 101 5.43 1.08 5.62
C ILE A 101 4.53 -0.10 5.93
N ARG A 102 3.28 0.18 6.29
CA ARG A 102 2.33 -0.82 6.78
C ARG A 102 1.04 -0.75 6.00
N ILE A 103 0.46 -1.92 5.74
CA ILE A 103 -0.93 -2.02 5.34
C ILE A 103 -1.80 -2.18 6.57
N HIS A 104 -2.96 -1.53 6.51
CA HIS A 104 -3.95 -1.52 7.57
C HIS A 104 -5.30 -1.91 7.01
N LEU A 105 -6.04 -2.64 7.84
CA LEU A 105 -7.43 -2.98 7.59
C LEU A 105 -8.25 -2.64 8.82
N ALA A 106 -9.10 -1.64 8.69
CA ALA A 106 -9.97 -1.14 9.75
C ALA A 106 -11.43 -1.24 9.29
N GLY A 107 -12.24 -2.03 9.99
CA GLY A 107 -13.66 -2.15 9.71
C GLY A 107 -14.50 -1.42 10.76
N LYS A 108 -15.80 -1.23 10.49
CA LYS A 108 -16.73 -0.62 11.48
C LYS A 108 -16.94 -1.46 12.73
N SER A 109 -16.81 -2.78 12.62
CA SER A 109 -17.12 -3.74 13.69
C SER A 109 -16.01 -4.78 13.92
N GLY A 110 -14.95 -4.75 13.11
CA GLY A 110 -13.84 -5.69 13.21
C GLY A 110 -12.61 -5.09 13.90
N PRO A 111 -11.71 -5.92 14.44
CA PRO A 111 -10.45 -5.44 14.98
C PRO A 111 -9.62 -4.79 13.88
N HIS A 112 -8.90 -3.73 14.24
CA HIS A 112 -7.87 -3.14 13.38
C HIS A 112 -6.72 -4.13 13.22
N ARG A 113 -6.42 -4.49 11.97
CA ARG A 113 -5.28 -5.35 11.62
C ARG A 113 -4.23 -4.54 10.89
N SER A 114 -2.94 -4.79 11.16
CA SER A 114 -1.84 -4.17 10.42
C SER A 114 -0.69 -5.13 10.19
N ALA A 115 -0.03 -5.02 9.05
CA ALA A 115 1.15 -5.79 8.68
C ALA A 115 2.12 -4.90 7.89
N GLU A 116 3.41 -5.22 7.93
CA GLU A 116 4.40 -4.56 7.07
C GLU A 116 4.20 -4.99 5.62
N ILE A 117 4.54 -4.10 4.68
CA ILE A 117 4.63 -4.49 3.27
C ILE A 117 5.90 -5.32 3.04
N GLU A 118 5.91 -6.16 2.02
CA GLU A 118 7.16 -6.71 1.50
C GLU A 118 7.99 -5.57 0.88
N SER A 119 9.23 -5.43 1.31
CA SER A 119 10.14 -4.40 0.82
C SER A 119 11.58 -4.84 1.04
N TYR A 120 12.42 -4.61 0.04
CA TYR A 120 13.87 -4.71 0.17
C TYR A 120 14.39 -3.63 1.13
N ASN A 121 13.91 -2.39 0.99
CA ASN A 121 14.24 -1.31 1.91
C ASN A 121 13.18 -0.17 1.88
N PRO A 122 12.38 0.01 2.94
CA PRO A 122 11.28 0.98 2.96
C PRO A 122 11.75 2.44 2.85
N PHE A 123 13.05 2.72 3.07
CA PHE A 123 13.63 4.05 2.88
C PHE A 123 13.44 4.59 1.46
N PHE A 124 13.35 3.72 0.44
CA PHE A 124 13.10 4.16 -0.93
C PHE A 124 11.64 4.53 -1.22
N GLY A 125 10.77 4.38 -0.23
CA GLY A 125 9.35 4.64 -0.34
C GLY A 125 8.61 3.52 -1.06
N CYS A 126 7.29 3.70 -1.15
CA CYS A 126 6.39 2.76 -1.78
C CYS A 126 5.44 3.53 -2.69
N ASP A 127 5.42 3.18 -3.97
CA ASP A 127 4.56 3.82 -4.96
C ASP A 127 3.35 2.95 -5.23
N ILE A 128 2.19 3.39 -4.73
CA ILE A 128 0.92 2.67 -4.87
C ILE A 128 0.42 2.80 -6.30
N ARG A 129 0.23 1.67 -6.99
CA ARG A 129 -0.16 1.59 -8.41
C ARG A 129 -1.60 1.16 -8.64
N PHE A 130 -2.13 0.38 -7.72
CA PHE A 130 -3.50 -0.11 -7.73
C PHE A 130 -3.93 -0.37 -6.30
N PHE A 131 -5.13 0.06 -5.92
CA PHE A 131 -5.64 -0.23 -4.59
C PHE A 131 -7.17 -0.26 -4.58
N GLU A 132 -7.75 -1.44 -4.57
CA GLU A 132 -9.19 -1.61 -4.62
C GLU A 132 -9.71 -2.77 -3.77
N TRP A 133 -10.97 -2.64 -3.37
CA TRP A 133 -11.78 -3.75 -2.89
C TRP A 133 -12.40 -4.51 -4.07
N LYS A 134 -12.42 -5.83 -3.95
CA LYS A 134 -13.19 -6.78 -4.76
C LYS A 134 -13.92 -7.71 -3.81
N ASP A 135 -15.21 -7.43 -3.62
CA ASP A 135 -16.05 -8.03 -2.59
C ASP A 135 -15.44 -7.88 -1.19
N ARG A 136 -14.92 -8.98 -0.62
CA ARG A 136 -14.29 -9.03 0.71
C ARG A 136 -12.77 -8.96 0.66
N THR A 137 -12.20 -8.99 -0.53
CA THR A 137 -10.77 -9.05 -0.78
C THR A 137 -10.29 -7.66 -1.18
N VAL A 138 -9.18 -7.24 -0.61
CA VAL A 138 -8.46 -6.03 -0.96
C VAL A 138 -7.26 -6.44 -1.79
N VAL A 139 -7.06 -5.78 -2.92
CA VAL A 139 -5.85 -5.97 -3.73
C VAL A 139 -5.10 -4.66 -3.82
N LEU A 140 -3.81 -4.73 -3.50
CA LEU A 140 -2.84 -3.66 -3.54
C LEU A 140 -1.73 -4.06 -4.52
N ILE A 141 -1.44 -3.22 -5.51
CA ILE A 141 -0.21 -3.33 -6.31
C ILE A 141 0.63 -2.11 -6.01
N TYR A 142 1.89 -2.32 -5.66
CA TYR A 142 2.83 -1.25 -5.39
C TYR A 142 4.21 -1.58 -5.93
N ARG A 143 5.01 -0.53 -6.15
CA ARG A 143 6.41 -0.64 -6.49
C ARG A 143 7.26 -0.10 -5.35
N GLU A 144 8.29 -0.85 -4.97
CA GLU A 144 9.35 -0.37 -4.09
C GLU A 144 10.68 -0.47 -4.84
N LYS A 145 11.30 0.69 -5.11
CA LYS A 145 12.59 0.84 -5.80
C LYS A 145 12.73 0.06 -7.11
N HIS A 146 13.06 -1.23 -7.03
CA HIS A 146 13.27 -2.14 -8.16
C HIS A 146 12.16 -3.19 -8.32
N ASP A 147 11.41 -3.47 -7.26
CA ASP A 147 10.49 -4.61 -7.20
C ASP A 147 9.05 -4.12 -7.25
N THR A 148 8.18 -4.92 -7.85
CA THR A 148 6.73 -4.68 -7.84
C THR A 148 6.05 -5.85 -7.17
N TYR A 149 5.09 -5.57 -6.28
CA TYR A 149 4.36 -6.60 -5.57
C TYR A 149 2.86 -6.43 -5.80
N ALA A 150 2.18 -7.55 -6.05
CA ALA A 150 0.74 -7.67 -5.88
C ALA A 150 0.47 -8.31 -4.51
N CYS A 151 -0.36 -7.67 -3.72
CA CYS A 151 -0.71 -8.08 -2.37
C CYS A 151 -2.24 -8.23 -2.27
N ARG A 152 -2.70 -9.34 -1.69
CA ARG A 152 -4.11 -9.51 -1.31
C ARG A 152 -4.27 -9.70 0.19
N PHE A 153 -5.35 -9.15 0.73
CA PHE A 153 -5.73 -9.26 2.14
C PHE A 153 -7.22 -8.96 2.32
N GLY A 154 -7.73 -9.01 3.55
CA GLY A 154 -9.13 -8.69 3.85
C GLY A 154 -9.88 -9.92 4.33
N ASP A 155 -10.20 -10.79 3.39
CA ASP A 155 -10.75 -12.13 3.58
C ASP A 155 -9.73 -13.09 4.22
N ILE A 156 -8.45 -12.90 3.92
CA ILE A 156 -7.33 -13.60 4.52
C ILE A 156 -6.48 -12.68 5.41
N TRP A 157 -5.79 -13.28 6.37
CA TRP A 157 -4.75 -12.65 7.17
C TRP A 157 -3.78 -13.71 7.71
N PRO A 158 -2.44 -13.52 7.63
CA PRO A 158 -1.71 -12.33 7.14
C PRO A 158 -1.89 -12.07 5.64
N PRO A 159 -1.51 -10.88 5.14
CA PRO A 159 -1.53 -10.56 3.73
C PRO A 159 -0.66 -11.51 2.91
N ARG A 160 -1.09 -11.84 1.69
CA ARG A 160 -0.32 -12.65 0.75
C ARG A 160 0.30 -11.73 -0.31
N PHE A 161 1.61 -11.80 -0.46
CA PHE A 161 2.36 -11.05 -1.45
C PHE A 161 2.83 -11.97 -2.58
N VAL A 162 2.83 -11.44 -3.80
CA VAL A 162 3.38 -12.07 -4.99
C VAL A 162 4.21 -11.00 -5.71
N GLU A 163 5.51 -11.26 -5.83
CA GLU A 163 6.39 -10.44 -6.66
C GLU A 163 5.99 -10.57 -8.13
N ILE A 164 5.86 -9.42 -8.79
CA ILE A 164 5.54 -9.29 -10.22
C ILE A 164 6.49 -8.28 -10.84
N GLU A 165 6.40 -8.12 -12.15
CA GLU A 165 7.21 -7.18 -12.90
C GLU A 165 6.53 -5.81 -13.00
N ASP A 166 7.32 -4.74 -13.19
CA ASP A 166 6.84 -3.35 -13.30
C ASP A 166 5.86 -3.18 -14.48
N ASP A 167 6.01 -3.99 -15.53
CA ASP A 167 5.11 -4.05 -16.69
C ASP A 167 3.99 -5.06 -16.45
N TRP A 168 2.84 -4.57 -15.99
CA TRP A 168 1.64 -5.37 -15.72
C TRP A 168 0.37 -4.75 -16.33
N VAL A 169 -0.68 -5.57 -16.46
CA VAL A 169 -2.02 -5.16 -16.90
C VAL A 169 -3.07 -6.00 -16.21
N LEU A 170 -4.16 -5.36 -15.80
CA LEU A 170 -5.34 -6.04 -15.27
C LEU A 170 -6.44 -6.04 -16.34
N ASN A 171 -6.93 -7.22 -16.72
CA ASN A 171 -8.07 -7.35 -17.62
C ASN A 171 -9.06 -8.40 -17.08
N GLY A 172 -10.23 -7.94 -16.64
CA GLY A 172 -11.21 -8.77 -15.96
C GLY A 172 -10.63 -9.41 -14.70
N ASN A 173 -10.70 -10.74 -14.61
CA ASN A 173 -10.24 -11.52 -13.47
C ASN A 173 -8.80 -12.06 -13.65
N ILE A 174 -7.98 -11.41 -14.48
CA ILE A 174 -6.60 -11.84 -14.74
C ILE A 174 -5.65 -10.64 -14.66
N LEU A 175 -4.60 -10.81 -13.85
CA LEU A 175 -3.44 -9.93 -13.81
C LEU A 175 -2.33 -10.54 -14.68
N GLY A 176 -1.98 -9.87 -15.78
CA GLY A 176 -0.89 -10.26 -16.66
C GLY A 176 0.35 -9.41 -16.43
N TYR A 177 1.53 -10.00 -16.52
CA TYR A 177 2.82 -9.29 -16.43
C TYR A 177 3.90 -10.00 -17.25
N VAL A 178 4.97 -9.28 -17.60
CA VAL A 178 6.04 -9.80 -18.46
C VAL A 178 7.39 -9.68 -17.77
N GLY A 179 8.09 -10.82 -17.65
CA GLY A 179 9.47 -10.85 -17.16
C GLY A 179 10.47 -10.11 -18.03
N TYR A 180 11.55 -9.61 -17.44
CA TYR A 180 12.63 -9.00 -18.22
C TYR A 180 13.13 -9.96 -19.32
N LYS A 181 13.04 -9.50 -20.58
CA LYS A 181 13.37 -10.27 -21.80
C LYS A 181 12.55 -11.54 -22.03
N GLU A 182 11.45 -11.74 -21.31
CA GLU A 182 10.56 -12.87 -21.53
C GLU A 182 9.65 -12.66 -22.77
N LYS A 183 9.34 -13.76 -23.46
CA LYS A 183 8.44 -13.78 -24.63
C LYS A 183 7.03 -14.26 -24.30
N VAL A 184 6.80 -14.59 -23.03
CA VAL A 184 5.52 -15.07 -22.51
C VAL A 184 4.95 -14.03 -21.55
N VAL A 185 3.63 -14.01 -21.43
CA VAL A 185 2.92 -13.26 -20.41
C VAL A 185 2.61 -14.21 -19.27
N ARG A 186 3.17 -13.92 -18.09
CA ARG A 186 2.82 -14.60 -16.84
C ARG A 186 1.47 -14.07 -16.36
N ARG A 187 0.72 -14.91 -15.67
CA ARG A 187 -0.67 -14.63 -15.32
C ARG A 187 -0.96 -15.05 -13.90
N LEU A 188 -1.71 -14.21 -13.18
CA LEU A 188 -2.35 -14.54 -11.92
C LEU A 188 -3.86 -14.42 -12.08
N SER A 189 -4.61 -15.26 -11.36
CA SER A 189 -6.04 -15.01 -11.13
C SER A 189 -6.22 -13.75 -10.30
N PHE A 190 -7.33 -13.05 -10.48
CA PHE A 190 -7.66 -11.85 -9.74
C PHE A 190 -9.09 -11.95 -9.18
N PRO A 191 -9.31 -11.67 -7.87
CA PRO A 191 -8.37 -11.10 -6.90
C PRO A 191 -7.50 -12.14 -6.15
N GLU A 192 -7.62 -13.44 -6.43
CA GLU A 192 -7.01 -14.50 -5.60
C GLU A 192 -5.48 -14.58 -5.68
N LEU A 193 -4.87 -14.04 -6.74
CA LEU A 193 -3.43 -14.06 -7.02
C LEU A 193 -2.82 -15.46 -7.16
N ASP A 194 -3.59 -16.42 -7.67
CA ASP A 194 -3.09 -17.77 -7.95
C ASP A 194 -2.42 -17.82 -9.33
N VAL A 195 -1.30 -18.54 -9.41
CA VAL A 195 -0.54 -18.67 -10.65
C VAL A 195 -1.36 -19.44 -11.69
N LEU A 196 -1.45 -18.86 -12.90
CA LEU A 196 -2.05 -19.48 -14.07
C LEU A 196 -0.96 -19.78 -15.10
N ASP A 197 -1.23 -20.72 -16.01
CA ASP A 197 -0.28 -21.05 -17.08
C ASP A 197 0.09 -19.80 -17.90
N PRO A 198 1.38 -19.59 -18.22
CA PRO A 198 1.77 -18.47 -19.05
C PRO A 198 1.23 -18.63 -20.48
N ILE A 199 1.01 -17.51 -21.17
CA ILE A 199 0.57 -17.49 -22.56
C ILE A 199 1.59 -16.79 -23.46
N SER A 200 1.56 -17.07 -24.76
CA SER A 200 2.41 -16.37 -25.71
C SER A 200 2.02 -14.88 -25.81
N ALA A 201 2.96 -14.03 -26.22
CA ALA A 201 2.67 -12.62 -26.48
C ALA A 201 1.56 -12.42 -27.53
N ALA A 202 1.52 -13.27 -28.58
CA ALA A 202 0.48 -13.21 -29.60
C ALA A 202 -0.92 -13.49 -29.03
N GLU A 203 -1.02 -14.48 -28.15
CA GLU A 203 -2.26 -14.78 -27.45
C GLU A 203 -2.66 -13.65 -26.50
N ALA A 204 -1.70 -13.12 -25.73
CA ALA A 204 -1.96 -12.03 -24.82
C ALA A 204 -2.46 -10.76 -25.53
N ILE A 205 -1.97 -10.45 -26.72
CA ILE A 205 -2.49 -9.35 -27.54
C ILE A 205 -3.97 -9.59 -27.88
N ARG A 206 -4.32 -10.81 -28.30
CA ARG A 206 -5.69 -11.19 -28.68
C ARG A 206 -6.69 -10.99 -27.55
N ILE A 207 -6.27 -11.23 -26.30
CA ILE A 207 -7.11 -11.08 -25.10
C ILE A 207 -6.79 -9.81 -24.29
N SER A 208 -6.09 -8.84 -24.88
CA SER A 208 -5.73 -7.57 -24.24
C SER A 208 -5.04 -7.71 -22.87
N LEU A 209 -4.16 -8.70 -22.74
CA LEU A 209 -3.40 -9.01 -21.54
C LEU A 209 -1.88 -8.76 -21.72
N LEU A 210 -1.46 -8.15 -22.82
CA LEU A 210 -0.08 -7.70 -22.99
C LEU A 210 0.08 -6.27 -22.42
N PRO A 211 0.96 -6.02 -21.44
CA PRO A 211 1.23 -4.68 -20.93
C PRO A 211 1.68 -3.74 -22.06
N GLN A 212 1.10 -2.54 -22.12
CA GLN A 212 1.36 -1.57 -23.21
C GLN A 212 2.71 -0.85 -23.04
N ASN A 213 3.21 -0.75 -21.81
CA ASN A 213 4.42 0.00 -21.47
C ASN A 213 5.72 -0.78 -21.68
N ARG A 214 5.82 -1.61 -22.72
CA ARG A 214 7.15 -2.12 -23.11
C ARG A 214 8.01 -0.90 -23.44
N ARG A 215 8.84 -0.47 -22.48
CA ARG A 215 9.93 0.46 -22.76
C ARG A 215 10.69 -0.19 -23.91
N ALA A 216 10.59 0.40 -25.10
CA ALA A 216 11.31 -0.07 -26.26
C ALA A 216 12.80 0.04 -25.93
N THR A 217 13.39 -1.07 -25.49
CA THR A 217 14.83 -1.24 -25.37
C THR A 217 15.39 -1.64 -26.71
#